data_AF-A0A2N6NQX4-F1
#
_entry.id   AF-A0A2N6NQX4-F1
#
_cell.length_a   1.000
_cell.length_b   1.000
_cell.length_c   1.000
_cell.angle_alpha   90.00
_cell.angle_beta   90.00
_cell.angle_gamma   90.00
#
_symmetry.space_group_name_H-M   'P 1'
#
loop_
_entity.id
_entity.type
_entity.pdbx_description
1 polymer ?
#
loop_
_entity_poly.entity_id
_entity_poly.type
_entity_poly.pdbx_seq_one_letter_code
_entity_poly.pdbx_strand_id
1 'polypeptide(L)'
;MTCVSGHLTNLEFTAEHKNWSFPPPESLFNAPVISNVYQDKKNIAQNLADQARYARLLVIWTDCDREGEHIGQEIVDAAKKGNAQLQVKRARFSNIERA
;
A
#
# COMPACT_ATOMS: atom_id res chain seq x y z
N MET A 1 -9.85 -8.31 -12.64
CA MET A 1 -8.71 -8.66 -11.77
C MET A 1 -7.55 -7.79 -12.20
N THR A 2 -6.88 -7.12 -11.26
CA THR A 2 -5.67 -6.31 -11.49
C THR A 2 -4.63 -6.69 -10.43
N CYS A 3 -3.38 -6.26 -10.59
CA CYS A 3 -2.28 -6.61 -9.68
C CYS A 3 -1.41 -5.40 -9.32
N VAL A 4 -0.57 -5.59 -8.31
CA VAL A 4 0.49 -4.65 -7.91
C VAL A 4 1.85 -5.31 -8.12
N SER A 5 2.92 -4.52 -8.09
CA SER A 5 4.31 -5.01 -8.11
C SER A 5 4.98 -4.74 -6.77
N GLY A 6 4.74 -5.63 -5.79
CA GLY A 6 5.18 -5.47 -4.39
C GLY A 6 4.51 -4.28 -3.68
N HIS A 7 5.20 -3.70 -2.68
CA HIS A 7 4.72 -2.55 -1.90
C HIS A 7 4.41 -1.34 -2.77
N LEU A 8 3.23 -0.76 -2.65
CA LEU A 8 2.86 0.53 -3.22
C LEU A 8 3.48 1.70 -2.46
N THR A 9 3.69 1.54 -1.15
CA THR A 9 4.16 2.63 -0.29
C THR A 9 5.55 2.41 0.29
N ASN A 10 6.21 3.50 0.66
CA ASN A 10 7.43 3.52 1.43
C ASN A 10 7.28 4.37 2.68
N LEU A 11 8.03 4.01 3.70
CA LEU A 11 8.17 4.80 4.91
C LEU A 11 9.43 5.65 4.77
N GLU A 12 9.26 6.97 4.90
CA GLU A 12 10.34 7.94 4.83
C GLU A 12 10.25 8.90 6.01
N PHE A 13 11.39 9.42 6.47
CA PHE A 13 11.37 10.57 7.37
C PHE A 13 10.90 11.83 6.63
N THR A 14 10.47 12.83 7.39
CA THR A 14 10.13 14.15 6.85
C THR A 14 11.32 14.79 6.13
N ALA A 15 11.05 15.75 5.24
CA ALA A 15 12.07 16.44 4.46
C ALA A 15 13.19 17.05 5.32
N GLU A 16 12.86 17.49 6.54
CA GLU A 16 13.79 18.03 7.54
C GLU A 16 14.87 17.02 7.96
N HIS A 17 14.58 15.72 7.89
CA HIS A 17 15.44 14.63 8.32
C HIS A 17 16.06 13.85 7.14
N LYS A 18 15.94 14.38 5.90
CA LYS A 18 16.54 13.74 4.71
C LYS A 18 18.02 14.07 4.53
N ASN A 19 18.49 15.15 5.15
CA ASN A 19 19.89 15.56 5.05
C ASN A 19 20.73 14.83 6.10
N TRP A 20 21.77 14.12 5.65
CA TRP A 20 22.68 13.39 6.53
C TRP A 20 23.55 14.29 7.41
N SER A 21 23.74 15.57 7.04
CA SER A 21 24.59 16.50 7.79
C SER A 21 23.89 17.14 8.99
N PHE A 22 22.57 17.31 8.92
CA PHE A 22 21.76 17.92 9.98
C PHE A 22 20.27 17.61 9.73
N PRO A 23 19.46 17.29 10.76
CA PRO A 23 19.77 17.19 12.19
C PRO A 23 20.66 15.98 12.55
N PRO A 24 21.21 15.93 13.78
CA PRO A 24 22.02 14.79 14.25
C PRO A 24 21.26 13.46 14.14
N PRO A 25 21.93 12.34 13.81
CA PRO A 25 21.28 11.03 13.64
C PRO A 25 20.43 10.58 14.84
N GLU A 26 20.76 11.03 16.06
CA GLU A 26 19.99 10.74 17.28
C GLU A 26 18.56 11.30 17.22
N SER A 27 18.33 12.37 16.45
CA SER A 27 16.99 12.92 16.28
C SER A 27 16.05 11.95 15.55
N LEU A 28 16.59 11.01 14.75
CA LEU A 28 15.81 10.02 14.01
C LEU A 28 15.00 9.09 14.92
N PHE A 29 15.42 8.88 16.18
CA PHE A 29 14.65 8.09 17.15
C PHE A 29 13.31 8.74 17.53
N ASN A 30 13.19 10.07 17.37
CA ASN A 30 11.98 10.83 17.67
C ASN A 30 11.38 11.47 16.41
N ALA A 31 12.01 11.31 15.25
CA ALA A 31 11.58 11.93 14.01
C ALA A 31 10.27 11.29 13.52
N PRO A 32 9.30 12.10 13.06
CA PRO A 32 8.08 11.57 12.47
C PRO A 32 8.40 10.87 11.14
N VAL A 33 7.74 9.73 10.93
CA VAL A 33 7.79 8.96 9.68
C VAL A 33 6.49 9.18 8.91
N ILE A 34 6.61 9.37 7.61
CA ILE A 34 5.49 9.52 6.68
C ILE A 34 5.46 8.36 5.70
N SER A 35 4.25 7.96 5.28
CA SER A 35 4.05 6.97 4.23
C SER A 35 3.76 7.67 2.90
N ASN A 36 4.53 7.35 1.86
CA ASN A 36 4.37 7.90 0.51
C ASN A 36 4.25 6.77 -0.51
N VAL A 37 3.50 7.02 -1.59
CA VAL A 37 3.48 6.09 -2.73
C VAL A 37 4.75 6.29 -3.55
N TYR A 38 5.43 5.19 -3.88
CA TYR A 38 6.60 5.23 -4.75
C TYR A 38 6.27 5.90 -6.09
N GLN A 39 7.20 6.71 -6.63
CA GLN A 39 6.96 7.51 -7.84
C GLN A 39 6.58 6.64 -9.05
N ASP A 40 7.26 5.52 -9.23
CA ASP A 40 7.01 4.53 -10.29
C ASP A 40 5.70 3.75 -10.09
N LYS A 41 5.14 3.74 -8.87
CA LYS A 41 3.90 3.02 -8.53
C LYS A 41 2.67 3.92 -8.44
N LYS A 42 2.81 5.23 -8.66
CA LYS A 42 1.69 6.18 -8.69
C LYS A 42 0.61 5.79 -9.69
N ASN A 43 1.00 5.30 -10.87
CA ASN A 43 0.04 4.86 -11.89
C ASN A 43 -0.76 3.63 -11.43
N ILE A 44 -0.14 2.71 -10.69
CA ILE A 44 -0.81 1.54 -10.11
C ILE A 44 -1.80 1.99 -9.02
N ALA A 45 -1.38 2.87 -8.12
CA ALA A 45 -2.26 3.42 -7.09
C ALA A 45 -3.46 4.18 -7.69
N GLN A 46 -3.23 4.96 -8.75
CA GLN A 46 -4.28 5.65 -9.48
C GLN A 46 -5.23 4.65 -10.16
N ASN A 47 -4.70 3.60 -10.79
CA ASN A 47 -5.52 2.55 -11.37
C ASN A 47 -6.45 1.89 -10.33
N LEU A 48 -5.93 1.58 -9.14
CA LEU A 48 -6.73 1.01 -8.05
C LEU A 48 -7.89 1.94 -7.64
N ALA A 49 -7.61 3.23 -7.45
CA ALA A 49 -8.63 4.21 -7.13
C ALA A 49 -9.67 4.35 -8.27
N ASP A 50 -9.22 4.39 -9.52
CA ASP A 50 -10.10 4.52 -10.68
C ASP A 50 -11.03 3.32 -10.85
N GLN A 51 -10.52 2.10 -10.68
CA GLN A 51 -11.30 0.86 -10.74
C GLN A 51 -12.27 0.76 -9.55
N ALA A 52 -11.86 1.21 -8.35
CA ALA A 52 -12.69 1.15 -7.15
C ALA A 52 -13.99 1.97 -7.27
N ARG A 53 -14.01 3.05 -8.06
CA ARG A 53 -15.21 3.85 -8.34
C ARG A 53 -16.37 3.02 -8.91
N TYR A 54 -16.05 1.97 -9.65
CA TYR A 54 -17.03 1.11 -10.34
C TYR A 54 -17.23 -0.23 -9.64
N ALA A 55 -16.60 -0.45 -8.49
CA ALA A 55 -16.68 -1.68 -7.73
C ALA A 55 -17.44 -1.46 -6.41
N ARG A 56 -18.18 -2.49 -5.99
CA ARG A 56 -18.80 -2.56 -4.64
C ARG A 56 -17.95 -3.35 -3.65
N LEU A 57 -17.15 -4.28 -4.18
CA LEU A 57 -16.41 -5.28 -3.41
C LEU A 57 -14.96 -5.35 -3.91
N LEU A 58 -14.01 -5.28 -2.98
CA LEU A 58 -12.60 -5.57 -3.19
C LEU A 58 -12.24 -6.86 -2.47
N VAL A 59 -11.67 -7.82 -3.20
CA VAL A 59 -11.15 -9.06 -2.61
C VAL A 59 -9.62 -9.05 -2.73
N ILE A 60 -8.93 -9.10 -1.59
CA ILE A 60 -7.47 -9.15 -1.53
C ILE A 60 -7.00 -10.59 -1.70
N TRP A 61 -6.11 -10.77 -2.68
CA TRP A 61 -5.52 -12.04 -3.11
C TRP A 61 -3.98 -12.03 -3.03
N THR A 62 -3.40 -11.13 -2.23
CA THR A 62 -1.96 -11.16 -1.94
C THR A 62 -1.57 -12.45 -1.23
N ASP A 63 -0.29 -12.79 -1.21
CA ASP A 63 0.21 -13.98 -0.54
C ASP A 63 -0.19 -13.99 0.94
N CYS A 64 -0.42 -15.19 1.50
CA CYS A 64 -0.95 -15.36 2.85
C CYS A 64 0.16 -15.35 3.92
N ASP A 65 1.03 -14.35 3.86
CA ASP A 65 2.07 -14.08 4.86
C ASP A 65 2.00 -12.62 5.37
N ARG A 66 2.91 -12.24 6.28
CA ARG A 66 2.90 -10.89 6.88
C ARG A 66 3.10 -9.77 5.86
N GLU A 67 3.95 -9.98 4.86
CA GLU A 67 4.22 -9.00 3.82
C GLU A 67 3.02 -8.85 2.88
N GLY A 68 2.40 -9.96 2.51
CA GLY A 68 1.19 -9.98 1.70
C GLY A 68 -0.01 -9.32 2.40
N GLU A 69 -0.16 -9.47 3.72
CA GLU A 69 -1.17 -8.72 4.48
C GLU A 69 -0.88 -7.21 4.48
N HIS A 70 0.39 -6.81 4.64
CA HIS A 70 0.78 -5.39 4.60
C HIS A 70 0.51 -4.76 3.22
N ILE A 71 0.96 -5.41 2.15
CA ILE A 71 0.65 -5.00 0.76
C ILE A 71 -0.86 -4.98 0.53
N GLY A 72 -1.58 -5.96 1.08
CA GLY A 72 -3.04 -6.01 1.04
C GLY A 72 -3.69 -4.75 1.62
N GLN A 73 -3.19 -4.25 2.75
CA GLN A 73 -3.67 -3.00 3.35
C GLN A 73 -3.35 -1.78 2.49
N GLU A 74 -2.15 -1.70 1.89
CA GLU A 74 -1.80 -0.61 0.98
C GLU A 74 -2.74 -0.54 -0.24
N ILE A 75 -3.16 -1.70 -0.78
CA ILE A 75 -4.15 -1.80 -1.86
C ILE A 75 -5.50 -1.26 -1.39
N VAL A 76 -5.94 -1.65 -0.18
CA VAL A 76 -7.21 -1.17 0.41
C VAL A 76 -7.19 0.35 0.55
N ASP A 77 -6.11 0.92 1.07
CA ASP A 77 -5.98 2.36 1.28
C ASP A 77 -5.97 3.12 -0.06
N ALA A 78 -5.29 2.60 -1.08
CA ALA A 78 -5.31 3.17 -2.43
C ALA A 78 -6.71 3.10 -3.05
N ALA A 79 -7.39 1.96 -2.98
CA ALA A 79 -8.73 1.76 -3.54
C ALA A 79 -9.79 2.64 -2.85
N LYS A 80 -9.72 2.79 -1.52
CA LYS A 80 -10.66 3.62 -0.76
C LYS A 80 -10.58 5.11 -1.08
N LYS A 81 -9.47 5.60 -1.66
CA LYS A 81 -9.41 6.96 -2.22
C LYS A 81 -10.40 7.16 -3.38
N GLY A 82 -10.67 6.11 -4.15
CA GLY A 82 -11.65 6.13 -5.23
C GLY A 82 -13.08 5.85 -4.77
N ASN A 83 -13.25 4.97 -3.78
CA ASN A 83 -14.55 4.63 -3.20
C ASN A 83 -14.43 4.28 -1.71
N ALA A 84 -14.81 5.21 -0.83
CA ALA A 84 -14.72 4.99 0.62
C ALA A 84 -15.69 3.92 1.17
N GLN A 85 -16.77 3.61 0.43
CA GLN A 85 -17.79 2.63 0.82
C GLN A 85 -17.47 1.20 0.36
N LEU A 86 -16.30 0.99 -0.24
CA LEU A 86 -15.88 -0.30 -0.77
C LEU A 86 -15.90 -1.37 0.32
N GLN A 87 -16.66 -2.44 0.11
CA GLN A 87 -16.59 -3.60 0.99
C GLN A 87 -15.29 -4.35 0.73
N VAL A 88 -14.54 -4.68 1.78
CA VAL A 88 -13.26 -5.37 1.66
C VAL A 88 -13.39 -6.80 2.18
N LYS A 89 -12.87 -7.75 1.42
CA LYS A 89 -12.74 -9.17 1.79
C LYS A 89 -11.31 -9.64 1.55
N ARG A 90 -10.91 -10.67 2.30
CA ARG A 90 -9.60 -11.31 2.19
C ARG A 90 -9.79 -12.77 1.78
N ALA A 91 -9.25 -13.14 0.63
CA ALA A 91 -9.15 -14.54 0.23
C ALA A 91 -7.95 -15.17 0.96
N ARG A 92 -8.09 -16.42 1.41
CA ARG A 92 -7.01 -17.17 2.07
C ARG A 92 -6.73 -18.43 1.29
N PHE A 93 -5.46 -18.67 0.97
CA PHE A 93 -5.01 -19.79 0.16
C PHE A 93 -3.56 -20.15 0.53
N SER A 94 -3.17 -21.39 0.27
CA SER A 94 -1.80 -21.89 0.49
C SER A 94 -1.17 -22.49 -0.77
N ASN A 95 -1.95 -22.58 -1.86
CA ASN A 95 -1.51 -23.04 -3.17
C ASN A 95 -2.46 -22.47 -4.25
N ILE A 96 -2.01 -22.42 -5.50
CA ILE A 96 -2.79 -21.93 -6.64
C ILE A 96 -3.12 -23.12 -7.55
N GLU A 97 -4.23 -23.79 -7.25
CA GLU A 97 -4.73 -24.92 -8.03
C GLU A 97 -6.20 -24.71 -8.41
N ARG A 98 -6.64 -25.39 -9.47
CA ARG A 98 -8.07 -25.50 -9.75
C ARG A 98 -8.68 -26.49 -8.75
N ALA A 99 -9.89 -26.17 -8.29
CA ALA A 99 -10.73 -27.12 -7.59
C ALA A 99 -11.07 -28.33 -8.48
#